data_AF-A0A9E4H9X8-F1
#
_entry.id   AF-A0A9E4H9X8-F1
#
_cell.length_a   1.000
_cell.length_b   1.000
_cell.length_c   1.000
_cell.angle_alpha   90.00
_cell.angle_beta   90.00
_cell.angle_gamma   90.00
#
_symmetry.space_group_name_H-M   'P 1'
#
loop_
_entity.id
_entity.type
_entity.pdbx_description
1 polymer ?
#
loop_
_entity_poly.entity_id
_entity_poly.type
_entity_poly.pdbx_seq_one_letter_code
_entity_poly.pdbx_strand_id
1 'polypeptide(L)'
;MAIVLGTIREALEGTSVDAIFLRGEAENILESDGAAEALLKIVKSERGDNRLRVIAQELLMMSGKVPIKKMVRVYCEAIPGAFMHQWWGLPGRHLGKFGETVIKFGENAIPHLVDEMDNSDALTCLGPDAPIARKHEYCVGDLTAYMACLILDYNYPDGKDREQRNGPRKALQKEFNQLAISEGWR
;
A
#
# COMPACT_ATOMS: atom_id res chain seq x y z
N MET A 1 -17.29 8.45 32.23
CA MET A 1 -18.18 7.59 31.42
C MET A 1 -17.34 7.02 30.28
N ALA A 2 -16.99 5.74 30.35
CA ALA A 2 -16.12 5.09 29.37
C ALA A 2 -16.98 4.53 28.23
N ILE A 3 -17.14 5.34 27.17
CA ILE A 3 -17.75 4.94 25.90
C ILE A 3 -16.75 5.34 24.81
N VAL A 4 -15.61 4.66 24.75
CA VAL A 4 -14.57 4.95 23.75
C VAL A 4 -14.08 3.64 23.13
N LEU A 5 -14.94 2.63 23.01
CA LEU A 5 -14.66 1.36 22.29
C LEU A 5 -15.77 0.92 21.33
N GLY A 6 -16.95 1.55 21.30
CA GLY A 6 -17.88 1.47 20.15
C GLY A 6 -17.37 2.37 19.02
N THR A 7 -16.16 2.06 18.57
CA THR A 7 -15.06 3.03 18.48
C THR A 7 -14.88 3.64 17.11
N ILE A 8 -13.94 4.58 17.00
CA ILE A 8 -13.18 4.84 15.77
C ILE A 8 -12.99 3.60 14.88
N ARG A 9 -12.73 2.42 15.45
CA ARG A 9 -12.74 1.15 14.70
C ARG A 9 -14.02 0.92 13.89
N GLU A 10 -15.19 1.02 14.50
CA GLU A 10 -16.50 0.89 13.82
C GLU A 10 -16.67 1.97 12.75
N ALA A 11 -16.20 3.20 13.02
CA ALA A 11 -16.18 4.26 12.00
C ALA A 11 -15.28 3.90 10.80
N LEU A 12 -14.10 3.30 11.03
CA LEU A 12 -13.21 2.84 9.95
C LEU A 12 -13.74 1.61 9.20
N GLU A 13 -14.50 0.75 9.87
CA GLU A 13 -15.16 -0.42 9.27
C GLU A 13 -16.37 -0.01 8.43
N GLY A 14 -17.18 0.93 8.92
CA GLY A 14 -18.41 1.40 8.27
C GLY A 14 -18.22 2.45 7.17
N THR A 15 -17.08 3.16 7.16
CA THR A 15 -16.83 4.25 6.21
C THR A 15 -15.93 3.80 5.05
N SER A 16 -16.35 4.11 3.82
CA SER A 16 -15.56 3.84 2.61
C SER A 16 -14.24 4.62 2.63
N VAL A 17 -13.19 4.07 2.03
CA VAL A 17 -11.86 4.70 1.98
C VAL A 17 -11.90 6.06 1.27
N ASP A 18 -12.69 6.17 0.19
CA ASP A 18 -12.96 7.43 -0.50
C ASP A 18 -13.66 8.46 0.40
N ALA A 19 -14.58 8.03 1.27
CA ALA A 19 -15.16 8.96 2.25
C ALA A 19 -14.13 9.44 3.27
N ILE A 20 -13.32 8.52 3.81
CA ILE A 20 -12.24 8.82 4.75
C ILE A 20 -11.29 9.86 4.16
N PHE A 21 -10.74 9.61 2.98
CA PHE A 21 -9.62 10.41 2.47
C PHE A 21 -9.97 11.47 1.44
N LEU A 22 -11.16 11.45 0.83
CA LEU A 22 -11.55 12.42 -0.22
C LEU A 22 -12.77 13.27 0.15
N ARG A 23 -13.52 12.94 1.22
CA ARG A 23 -14.78 13.62 1.57
C ARG A 23 -14.82 14.23 2.97
N GLY A 24 -13.66 14.37 3.63
CA GLY A 24 -13.56 15.08 4.91
C GLY A 24 -13.80 14.24 6.16
N GLU A 25 -14.03 12.92 6.03
CA GLU A 25 -14.30 12.07 7.21
C GLU A 25 -13.03 11.81 8.05
N ALA A 26 -11.84 11.89 7.45
CA ALA A 26 -10.58 11.78 8.20
C ALA A 26 -10.47 12.87 9.27
N GLU A 27 -10.81 14.11 8.94
CA GLU A 27 -10.78 15.25 9.84
C GLU A 27 -11.75 15.03 11.01
N ASN A 28 -13.00 14.63 10.73
CA ASN A 28 -13.99 14.30 11.76
C ASN A 28 -13.50 13.22 12.74
N ILE A 29 -12.84 12.18 12.21
CA ILE A 29 -12.29 11.08 13.03
C ILE A 29 -11.13 11.58 13.89
N LEU A 30 -10.26 12.44 13.35
CA LEU A 30 -9.09 12.95 14.05
C LEU A 30 -9.43 13.98 15.13
N GLU A 31 -10.54 14.70 15.00
CA GLU A 31 -11.07 15.64 16.01
C GLU A 31 -11.74 14.93 17.20
N SER A 32 -12.02 13.63 17.09
CA SER A 32 -12.68 12.87 18.16
C SER A 32 -11.78 12.66 19.38
N ASP A 33 -12.36 12.74 20.58
CA ASP A 33 -11.64 12.53 21.83
C ASP A 33 -10.96 11.15 21.89
N GLY A 34 -9.66 11.14 22.19
CA GLY A 34 -8.86 9.91 22.29
C GLY A 34 -8.51 9.26 20.94
N ALA A 35 -8.70 9.97 19.81
CA ALA A 35 -8.52 9.38 18.49
C ALA A 35 -7.13 8.79 18.24
N ALA A 36 -6.08 9.54 18.56
CA ALA A 36 -4.71 9.08 18.40
C ALA A 36 -4.42 7.78 19.18
N GLU A 37 -4.95 7.64 20.39
CA GLU A 37 -4.74 6.44 21.20
C GLU A 37 -5.46 5.23 20.61
N ALA A 38 -6.72 5.41 20.19
CA ALA A 38 -7.51 4.36 19.54
C ALA A 38 -6.90 3.91 18.21
N LEU A 39 -6.49 4.84 17.35
CA LEU A 39 -5.81 4.53 16.09
C LEU A 39 -4.50 3.77 16.34
N LEU A 40 -3.71 4.18 17.34
CA LEU A 40 -2.48 3.49 17.68
C LEU A 40 -2.72 2.06 18.19
N LYS A 41 -3.81 1.83 18.94
CA LYS A 41 -4.24 0.46 19.34
C LYS A 41 -4.58 -0.40 18.13
N ILE A 42 -5.27 0.15 17.14
CA ILE A 42 -5.60 -0.56 15.89
C ILE A 42 -4.30 -0.94 15.16
N VAL A 43 -3.41 0.01 14.92
CA VAL A 43 -2.15 -0.22 14.18
C VAL A 43 -1.29 -1.30 14.84
N LYS A 44 -1.20 -1.30 16.18
CA LYS A 44 -0.41 -2.26 16.97
C LYS A 44 -1.07 -3.64 17.11
N SER A 45 -2.32 -3.82 16.68
CA SER A 45 -3.03 -5.10 16.80
C SER A 45 -2.46 -6.14 15.84
N GLU A 46 -1.77 -7.16 16.37
CA GLU A 46 -1.17 -8.25 15.56
C GLU A 46 -2.21 -9.14 14.87
N ARG A 47 -3.43 -9.22 15.43
CA ARG A 47 -4.56 -9.98 14.85
C ARG A 47 -5.57 -9.09 14.12
N GLY A 48 -5.24 -7.82 13.91
CA GLY A 48 -6.12 -6.86 13.25
C GLY A 48 -6.15 -7.02 11.74
N ASP A 49 -7.29 -6.70 11.13
CA ASP A 49 -7.46 -6.60 9.68
C ASP A 49 -6.45 -5.61 9.08
N ASN A 50 -5.68 -6.06 8.08
CA ASN A 50 -4.69 -5.25 7.38
C ASN A 50 -5.31 -3.97 6.82
N ARG A 51 -6.55 -4.02 6.30
CA ARG A 51 -7.27 -2.84 5.80
C ARG A 51 -7.41 -1.77 6.88
N LEU A 52 -7.92 -2.15 8.05
CA LEU A 52 -8.12 -1.21 9.16
C LEU A 52 -6.80 -0.65 9.68
N ARG A 53 -5.77 -1.48 9.73
CA ARG A 53 -4.45 -1.06 10.21
C ARG A 53 -3.78 -0.08 9.25
N VAL A 54 -3.90 -0.28 7.94
CA VAL A 54 -3.44 0.68 6.92
C VAL A 54 -4.17 2.01 7.07
N ILE A 55 -5.51 2.00 7.11
CA ILE A 55 -6.30 3.24 7.27
C ILE A 55 -5.92 3.98 8.55
N ALA A 56 -5.77 3.26 9.68
CA ALA A 56 -5.40 3.86 10.94
C ALA A 56 -3.98 4.47 10.92
N GLN A 57 -3.03 3.81 10.26
CA GLN A 57 -1.67 4.33 10.09
C GLN A 57 -1.67 5.61 9.24
N GLU A 58 -2.45 5.65 8.15
CA GLU A 58 -2.60 6.84 7.30
C GLU A 58 -3.22 8.02 8.05
N LEU A 59 -4.24 7.78 8.88
CA LEU A 59 -4.85 8.82 9.73
C LEU A 59 -3.85 9.36 10.75
N LEU A 60 -3.07 8.47 11.40
CA LEU A 60 -1.99 8.92 12.28
C LEU A 60 -0.96 9.77 11.53
N MET A 61 -0.63 9.43 10.29
CA MET A 61 0.30 10.21 9.47
C MET A 61 -0.26 11.57 9.07
N MET A 62 -1.56 11.67 8.78
CA MET A 62 -2.24 12.96 8.57
C MET A 62 -2.16 13.85 9.82
N SER A 63 -2.16 13.27 11.02
CA SER A 63 -1.92 14.00 12.28
C SER A 63 -0.45 14.35 12.56
N GLY A 64 0.45 14.16 11.58
CA GLY A 64 1.88 14.48 11.68
C GLY A 64 2.74 13.39 12.32
N LYS A 65 2.23 12.15 12.48
CA LYS A 65 3.05 11.02 12.97
C LYS A 65 3.86 10.40 11.82
N VAL A 66 4.98 9.78 12.19
CA VAL A 66 5.85 9.06 11.25
C VAL A 66 5.32 7.64 11.02
N PRO A 67 5.49 7.04 9.82
CA PRO A 67 5.19 5.63 9.58
C PRO A 67 5.77 4.68 10.64
N ILE A 68 4.96 3.80 11.22
CA ILE A 68 5.45 2.77 12.14
C ILE A 68 6.15 1.68 11.31
N LYS A 69 7.47 1.49 11.48
CA LYS A 69 8.27 0.55 10.67
C LYS A 69 7.67 -0.86 10.59
N LYS A 70 7.09 -1.38 11.67
CA LYS A 70 6.46 -2.71 11.70
C LYS A 70 5.22 -2.85 10.79
N MET A 71 4.69 -1.74 10.27
CA MET A 71 3.57 -1.74 9.34
C MET A 71 3.98 -2.02 7.90
N VAL A 72 5.27 -2.04 7.58
CA VAL A 72 5.75 -2.27 6.19
C VAL A 72 5.16 -3.52 5.58
N ARG A 73 5.20 -4.64 6.31
CA ARG A 73 4.62 -5.92 5.90
C ARG A 73 3.11 -5.82 5.68
N VAL A 74 2.41 -5.15 6.59
CA VAL A 74 0.94 -4.98 6.54
C VAL A 74 0.52 -4.18 5.30
N TYR A 75 1.29 -3.15 4.94
CA TYR A 75 1.05 -2.39 3.72
C TYR A 75 1.27 -3.26 2.47
N CYS A 76 2.38 -3.99 2.41
CA CYS A 76 2.71 -4.80 1.23
C CYS A 76 1.69 -5.94 1.03
N GLU A 77 1.31 -6.65 2.11
CA GLU A 77 0.28 -7.70 2.08
C GLU A 77 -1.13 -7.17 1.77
N ALA A 78 -1.37 -5.87 1.92
CA ALA A 78 -2.66 -5.24 1.60
C ALA A 78 -2.78 -4.89 0.10
N ILE A 79 -1.67 -4.83 -0.65
CA ILE A 79 -1.65 -4.43 -2.06
C ILE A 79 -2.58 -5.29 -2.92
N PRO A 80 -2.55 -6.64 -2.85
CA PRO A 80 -3.27 -7.46 -3.83
C PRO A 80 -4.80 -7.32 -3.81
N GLY A 81 -5.40 -6.92 -2.68
CA GLY A 81 -6.86 -6.95 -2.58
C GLY A 81 -7.54 -6.28 -1.39
N ALA A 82 -6.80 -5.66 -0.45
CA ALA A 82 -7.46 -4.97 0.65
C ALA A 82 -8.09 -3.63 0.23
N PHE A 83 -7.64 -3.06 -0.90
CA PHE A 83 -8.04 -1.77 -1.43
C PHE A 83 -8.08 -1.76 -2.95
N MET A 84 -8.83 -0.81 -3.52
CA MET A 84 -8.75 -0.50 -4.94
C MET A 84 -7.36 0.03 -5.29
N HIS A 85 -6.82 -0.38 -6.44
CA HIS A 85 -5.42 -0.17 -6.78
C HIS A 85 -5.02 1.30 -7.03
N GLN A 86 -6.00 2.17 -7.28
CA GLN A 86 -5.78 3.63 -7.34
C GLN A 86 -5.18 4.21 -6.04
N TRP A 87 -5.40 3.55 -4.89
CA TRP A 87 -4.83 3.97 -3.61
C TRP A 87 -3.33 3.65 -3.49
N TRP A 88 -2.86 2.70 -4.29
CA TRP A 88 -1.46 2.28 -4.36
C TRP A 88 -0.73 3.01 -5.51
N GLY A 89 -1.38 3.13 -6.66
CA GLY A 89 -0.87 3.83 -7.83
C GLY A 89 -1.00 3.02 -9.11
N LEU A 90 -0.40 3.55 -10.17
CA LEU A 90 -0.36 2.92 -11.48
C LEU A 90 1.07 3.02 -12.03
N PRO A 91 1.69 1.90 -12.49
CA PRO A 91 3.04 1.91 -13.03
C PRO A 91 3.23 3.00 -14.11
N GLY A 92 4.32 3.76 -14.01
CA GLY A 92 4.68 4.81 -14.98
C GLY A 92 3.81 6.05 -14.99
N ARG A 93 2.86 6.16 -14.06
CA ARG A 93 1.83 7.21 -14.07
C ARG A 93 1.81 8.02 -12.79
N HIS A 94 1.46 7.39 -11.68
CA HIS A 94 1.36 8.05 -10.39
C HIS A 94 1.53 7.05 -9.25
N LEU A 95 1.91 7.56 -8.08
CA LEU A 95 1.77 6.85 -6.82
C LEU A 95 0.50 7.31 -6.12
N GLY A 96 -0.28 6.35 -5.64
CA GLY A 96 -1.40 6.64 -4.76
C GLY A 96 -0.91 6.89 -3.33
N LYS A 97 -1.80 7.37 -2.47
CA LYS A 97 -1.48 7.73 -1.08
C LYS A 97 -0.77 6.59 -0.32
N PHE A 98 -1.27 5.37 -0.44
CA PHE A 98 -0.67 4.22 0.25
C PHE A 98 0.62 3.77 -0.42
N GLY A 99 0.73 3.93 -1.74
CA GLY A 99 1.96 3.67 -2.48
C GLY A 99 3.09 4.60 -2.05
N GLU A 100 2.82 5.90 -1.86
CA GLU A 100 3.81 6.83 -1.30
C GLU A 100 4.31 6.38 0.07
N THR A 101 3.42 5.86 0.92
CA THR A 101 3.80 5.31 2.22
C THR A 101 4.67 4.06 2.08
N VAL A 102 4.37 3.18 1.11
CA VAL A 102 5.24 2.03 0.78
C VAL A 102 6.65 2.50 0.39
N ILE A 103 6.77 3.50 -0.50
CA ILE A 103 8.07 4.05 -0.89
C ILE A 103 8.81 4.65 0.32
N LYS A 104 8.10 5.31 1.24
CA LYS A 104 8.70 5.88 2.47
C LYS A 104 9.26 4.82 3.43
N PHE A 105 8.82 3.56 3.35
CA PHE A 105 9.47 2.48 4.11
C PHE A 105 10.85 2.11 3.56
N GLY A 106 11.15 2.52 2.32
CA GLY A 106 12.43 2.30 1.66
C GLY A 106 12.75 0.81 1.49
N GLU A 107 14.03 0.46 1.63
CA GLU A 107 14.53 -0.91 1.46
C GLU A 107 13.81 -1.95 2.33
N ASN A 108 13.24 -1.55 3.47
CA ASN A 108 12.47 -2.46 4.34
C ASN A 108 11.21 -3.02 3.66
N ALA A 109 10.69 -2.37 2.61
CA ALA A 109 9.56 -2.88 1.85
C ALA A 109 9.95 -3.92 0.81
N ILE A 110 11.22 -3.93 0.36
CA ILE A 110 11.66 -4.74 -0.78
C ILE A 110 11.40 -6.23 -0.57
N PRO A 111 11.74 -6.87 0.57
CA PRO A 111 11.47 -8.29 0.76
C PRO A 111 10.00 -8.65 0.60
N HIS A 112 9.10 -7.77 1.06
CA HIS A 112 7.66 -7.99 1.00
C HIS A 112 7.06 -7.69 -0.38
N LEU A 113 7.63 -6.75 -1.13
CA LEU A 113 7.21 -6.45 -2.50
C LEU A 113 7.65 -7.56 -3.46
N VAL A 114 8.85 -8.11 -3.27
CA VAL A 114 9.42 -9.20 -4.08
C VAL A 114 8.55 -10.46 -4.03
N ASP A 115 7.97 -10.75 -2.87
CA ASP A 115 7.08 -11.89 -2.66
C ASP A 115 5.79 -11.79 -3.50
N GLU A 116 5.40 -10.59 -3.94
CA GLU A 116 4.19 -10.33 -4.73
C GLU A 116 4.50 -10.05 -6.21
N MET A 117 5.75 -10.10 -6.67
CA MET A 117 6.12 -9.77 -8.06
C MET A 117 5.66 -10.79 -9.11
N ASP A 118 5.36 -12.02 -8.70
CA ASP A 118 4.78 -13.04 -9.58
C ASP A 118 3.25 -13.02 -9.60
N ASN A 119 2.63 -12.22 -8.71
CA ASN A 119 1.18 -12.09 -8.63
C ASN A 119 0.59 -11.55 -9.94
N SER A 120 -0.21 -12.39 -10.59
CA SER A 120 -0.81 -12.11 -11.90
C SER A 120 -2.20 -11.47 -11.84
N ASP A 121 -2.72 -11.20 -10.65
CA ASP A 121 -4.05 -10.61 -10.49
C ASP A 121 -4.10 -9.22 -11.11
N ALA A 122 -5.12 -8.97 -11.93
CA ALA A 122 -5.25 -7.72 -12.66
C ALA A 122 -5.48 -6.54 -11.70
N LEU A 123 -4.87 -5.38 -12.01
CA LEU A 123 -5.10 -4.18 -11.21
C LEU A 123 -6.56 -3.71 -11.35
N THR A 124 -7.21 -3.53 -10.22
CA THR A 124 -8.57 -2.99 -10.10
C THR A 124 -8.53 -1.48 -9.80
N CYS A 125 -8.58 -0.65 -10.83
CA CYS A 125 -8.64 0.81 -10.72
C CYS A 125 -10.03 1.35 -11.12
N LEU A 126 -10.42 2.50 -10.57
CA LEU A 126 -11.58 3.26 -11.03
C LEU A 126 -11.13 4.53 -11.77
N GLY A 127 -12.09 5.21 -12.38
CA GLY A 127 -11.86 6.51 -12.99
C GLY A 127 -10.95 6.47 -14.23
N PRO A 128 -10.15 7.53 -14.47
CA PRO A 128 -9.33 7.68 -15.67
C PRO A 128 -8.25 6.61 -15.88
N ASP A 129 -7.83 5.93 -14.81
CA ASP A 129 -6.76 4.93 -14.85
C ASP A 129 -7.25 3.53 -15.24
N ALA A 130 -8.54 3.23 -15.03
CA ALA A 130 -9.15 1.96 -15.39
C ALA A 130 -8.95 1.54 -16.87
N PRO A 131 -9.12 2.41 -17.89
CA PRO A 131 -8.84 2.04 -19.28
C PRO A 131 -7.36 1.76 -19.54
N ILE A 132 -6.44 2.47 -18.86
CA ILE A 132 -5.00 2.31 -19.05
C ILE A 132 -4.53 1.00 -18.43
N ALA A 133 -4.96 0.72 -17.20
CA ALA A 133 -4.68 -0.54 -16.51
C ALA A 133 -5.11 -1.76 -17.33
N ARG A 134 -6.29 -1.68 -17.95
CA ARG A 134 -6.78 -2.74 -18.85
C ARG A 134 -6.01 -2.81 -20.16
N LYS A 135 -5.73 -1.67 -20.80
CA LYS A 135 -5.00 -1.63 -22.08
C LYS A 135 -3.62 -2.27 -21.98
N HIS A 136 -2.89 -1.97 -20.91
CA HIS A 136 -1.55 -2.50 -20.69
C HIS A 136 -1.56 -3.83 -19.92
N GLU A 137 -2.74 -4.35 -19.54
CA GLU A 137 -2.90 -5.54 -18.71
C GLU A 137 -1.99 -5.50 -17.47
N TYR A 138 -1.98 -4.39 -16.73
CA TYR A 138 -1.19 -4.33 -15.50
C TYR A 138 -1.76 -5.31 -14.46
N CYS A 139 -0.86 -5.96 -13.73
CA CYS A 139 -1.18 -6.82 -12.61
C CYS A 139 -0.50 -6.37 -11.32
N VAL A 140 -0.86 -6.98 -10.19
CA VAL A 140 -0.27 -6.72 -8.86
C VAL A 140 1.26 -6.79 -8.93
N GLY A 141 1.80 -7.83 -9.58
CA GLY A 141 3.24 -7.98 -9.76
C GLY A 141 3.91 -6.83 -10.51
N ASP A 142 3.23 -6.19 -11.47
CA ASP A 142 3.78 -5.00 -12.15
C ASP A 142 3.85 -3.80 -11.21
N LEU A 143 2.83 -3.62 -10.37
CA LEU A 143 2.78 -2.54 -9.39
C LEU A 143 3.86 -2.70 -8.31
N THR A 144 4.03 -3.91 -7.78
CA THR A 144 5.04 -4.19 -6.74
C THR A 144 6.45 -4.10 -7.30
N ALA A 145 6.68 -4.58 -8.53
CA ALA A 145 7.95 -4.41 -9.23
C ALA A 145 8.26 -2.93 -9.49
N TYR A 146 7.29 -2.15 -9.93
CA TYR A 146 7.43 -0.70 -10.13
C TYR A 146 7.81 0.01 -8.82
N MET A 147 7.10 -0.26 -7.72
CA MET A 147 7.41 0.33 -6.41
C MET A 147 8.81 -0.05 -5.91
N ALA A 148 9.20 -1.31 -6.05
CA ALA A 148 10.54 -1.76 -5.68
C ALA A 148 11.62 -1.07 -6.52
N CYS A 149 11.39 -0.90 -7.82
CA CYS A 149 12.29 -0.15 -8.69
C CYS A 149 12.40 1.31 -8.25
N LEU A 150 11.30 1.97 -7.87
CA LEU A 150 11.35 3.34 -7.36
C LEU A 150 12.15 3.46 -6.06
N ILE A 151 12.06 2.48 -5.17
CA ILE A 151 12.84 2.47 -3.91
C ILE A 151 14.34 2.32 -4.18
N LEU A 152 14.70 1.46 -5.14
CA LEU A 152 16.09 1.12 -5.45
C LEU A 152 16.71 2.00 -6.56
N ASP A 153 15.96 2.96 -7.09
CA ASP A 153 16.33 3.81 -8.23
C ASP A 153 16.64 3.02 -9.53
N TYR A 154 15.79 2.03 -9.82
CA TYR A 154 15.85 1.22 -11.05
C TYR A 154 14.80 1.69 -12.06
N ASN A 155 15.08 1.49 -13.34
CA ASN A 155 14.11 1.75 -14.40
C ASN A 155 13.20 0.53 -14.62
N TYR A 156 11.88 0.73 -14.52
CA TYR A 156 10.88 -0.31 -14.82
C TYR A 156 10.19 -0.03 -16.17
N PRO A 157 10.00 -1.03 -17.05
CA PRO A 157 9.39 -0.82 -18.37
C PRO A 157 7.86 -0.68 -18.31
N ASP A 158 7.35 0.29 -17.56
CA ASP A 158 5.92 0.48 -17.28
C ASP A 158 5.05 0.64 -18.54
N GLY A 159 5.44 1.43 -19.54
CA GLY A 159 4.62 1.69 -20.74
C GLY A 159 4.60 0.57 -21.79
N LYS A 160 5.23 -0.57 -21.52
CA LYS A 160 5.26 -1.74 -22.42
C LYS A 160 4.05 -2.63 -22.21
N ASP A 161 3.78 -3.55 -23.13
CA ASP A 161 2.69 -4.53 -22.96
C ASP A 161 3.12 -5.69 -22.05
N ARG A 162 2.16 -6.46 -21.55
CA ARG A 162 2.38 -7.51 -20.53
C ARG A 162 3.51 -8.49 -20.88
N GLU A 163 3.56 -8.98 -22.12
CA GLU A 163 4.60 -9.93 -22.55
C GLU A 163 6.01 -9.33 -22.44
N GLN A 164 6.14 -8.04 -22.74
CA GLN A 164 7.40 -7.31 -22.70
C GLN A 164 7.82 -6.97 -21.26
N ARG A 165 6.89 -6.89 -20.30
CA ARG A 165 7.19 -6.68 -18.87
C ARG A 165 7.51 -7.96 -18.12
N ASN A 166 6.93 -9.10 -18.53
CA ASN A 166 7.09 -10.38 -17.83
C ASN A 166 8.56 -10.82 -17.67
N GLY A 167 9.36 -10.69 -18.74
CA GLY A 167 10.78 -11.04 -18.72
C GLY A 167 11.58 -10.17 -17.73
N PRO A 168 11.57 -8.83 -17.89
CA PRO A 168 12.19 -7.90 -16.95
C PRO A 168 11.72 -8.09 -15.51
N ARG A 169 10.42 -8.29 -15.28
CA ARG A 169 9.87 -8.49 -13.93
C ARG A 169 10.45 -9.74 -13.25
N LYS A 170 10.55 -10.86 -13.97
CA LYS A 170 11.18 -12.08 -13.44
C LYS A 170 12.68 -11.91 -13.18
N ALA A 171 13.38 -11.14 -14.03
CA ALA A 171 14.79 -10.82 -13.82
C ALA A 171 14.99 -9.98 -12.55
N LEU A 172 14.19 -8.92 -12.37
CA LEU A 172 14.18 -8.08 -11.17
C LEU A 172 13.85 -8.88 -9.92
N GLN A 173 12.83 -9.74 -9.96
CA GLN A 173 12.49 -10.59 -8.81
C GLN A 173 13.66 -11.48 -8.40
N LYS A 174 14.40 -12.06 -9.36
CA LYS A 174 15.59 -12.87 -9.08
C LYS A 174 16.72 -12.02 -8.49
N GLU A 175 16.99 -10.86 -9.09
CA GLU A 175 18.02 -9.93 -8.63
C GLU A 175 17.73 -9.44 -7.21
N PHE A 176 16.51 -8.99 -6.93
CA PHE A 176 16.14 -8.46 -5.62
C PHE A 176 16.11 -9.56 -4.55
N ASN A 177 15.76 -10.81 -4.89
CA ASN A 177 15.94 -11.94 -3.98
C ASN A 177 17.40 -12.18 -3.64
N GLN A 178 18.33 -12.00 -4.59
CA GLN A 178 19.76 -12.13 -4.32
C GLN A 178 20.28 -10.98 -3.46
N LEU A 179 19.85 -9.74 -3.74
CA LEU A 179 20.17 -8.57 -2.91
C LEU A 179 19.65 -8.73 -1.49
N ALA A 180 18.42 -9.24 -1.31
CA ALA A 180 17.88 -9.50 0.02
C ALA A 180 18.74 -10.47 0.84
N ILE A 181 19.41 -11.43 0.19
CA ILE A 181 20.33 -12.37 0.82
C ILE A 181 21.68 -11.69 1.13
N SER A 182 22.23 -10.91 0.20
CA SER A 182 23.55 -10.28 0.36
C SER A 182 23.55 -9.10 1.33
N GLU A 183 22.48 -8.30 1.33
CA GLU A 183 22.32 -7.10 2.15
C GLU A 183 21.64 -7.39 3.51
N GLY A 184 21.23 -8.63 3.75
CA GLY A 184 20.63 -9.05 5.03
C GLY A 184 19.24 -8.43 5.28
N TRP A 185 18.44 -8.24 4.23
CA TRP A 185 17.06 -7.74 4.37
C TRP A 185 16.07 -8.81 4.89
N ARG A 186 16.49 -10.08 4.96
CA ARG A 186 15.71 -11.23 5.47
C ARG A 186 16.26 -11.77 6.79
#